data_AF-X1J5R4-F1
#
_entry.id   AF-X1J5R4-F1
#
_cell.length_a   1.000
_cell.length_b   1.000
_cell.length_c   1.000
_cell.angle_alpha   90.00
_cell.angle_beta   90.00
_cell.angle_gamma   90.00
#
_symmetry.space_group_name_H-M   'P 1'
#
loop_
_entity.id
_entity.type
_entity.pdbx_description
1 polymer ?
#
loop_
_entity_poly.entity_id
_entity_poly.type
_entity_poly.pdbx_seq_one_letter_code
_entity_poly.pdbx_strand_id
1 'polypeptide(L)'
;DSADVITPMMHLDPDNDLWCKRALRLTELMEVVWTGRNERGFLQFKSTYFNVSKVDTNPKRACDTVYHPRAVQPTLLYWQRTGDANLTRLFAAWMDTWVDAAARTERGKPAGILPTAIHWPDGSLGGLGPDWWDPRNHGEYTLYLYPSAMSLMTHTLLLTHHITGKAKYLEPIRSMANARLKYLSRPPKKQPAPGTVAWCASKLGSISSVIAKYRFLTGNTEFDELIAKERAPYVRFRLHGDIGSLAPLESPQWAVRRKRQKFLTGL
;
A
#
# COMPACT_ATOMS: atom_id res chain seq x y z
N ASP A 1 4.26 12.38 -12.48
CA ASP A 1 3.29 11.70 -11.59
C ASP A 1 2.78 12.74 -10.56
N SER A 2 1.50 12.70 -10.18
CA SER A 2 0.84 13.72 -9.34
C SER A 2 1.50 13.87 -7.96
N ALA A 3 1.89 12.77 -7.32
CA ALA A 3 2.42 12.85 -5.95
C ALA A 3 3.91 13.19 -5.84
N ASP A 4 4.67 13.23 -6.94
CA ASP A 4 6.07 13.69 -6.89
C ASP A 4 6.16 15.21 -6.66
N VAL A 5 5.11 15.94 -7.03
CA VAL A 5 5.08 17.41 -6.91
C VAL A 5 4.08 17.84 -5.85
N ILE A 6 2.82 17.39 -5.94
CA ILE A 6 1.75 17.96 -5.11
C ILE A 6 1.95 17.55 -3.64
N THR A 7 2.31 16.29 -3.36
CA THR A 7 2.46 15.81 -1.97
C THR A 7 3.57 16.53 -1.21
N PRO A 8 4.82 16.65 -1.71
CA PRO A 8 5.86 17.43 -1.03
C PRO A 8 5.43 18.89 -0.80
N MET A 9 4.81 19.52 -1.80
CA MET A 9 4.36 20.91 -1.65
C MET A 9 3.28 21.05 -0.59
N MET A 10 2.35 20.10 -0.47
CA MET A 10 1.36 20.07 0.62
C MET A 10 1.99 19.77 2.00
N HIS A 11 3.20 19.22 2.07
CA HIS A 11 3.92 19.09 3.34
C HIS A 11 4.66 20.38 3.72
N LEU A 12 5.22 21.09 2.73
CA LEU A 12 5.91 22.35 2.94
C LEU A 12 4.95 23.51 3.23
N ASP A 13 3.83 23.56 2.51
CA ASP A 13 2.85 24.63 2.58
C ASP A 13 1.42 24.04 2.58
N PRO A 14 0.98 23.51 3.73
CA PRO A 14 -0.23 22.69 3.84
C PRO A 14 -1.54 23.45 3.59
N ASP A 15 -1.55 24.76 3.81
CA ASP A 15 -2.73 25.61 3.73
C ASP A 15 -2.80 26.38 2.40
N ASN A 16 -1.88 26.11 1.48
CA ASN A 16 -1.86 26.75 0.17
C ASN A 16 -3.03 26.31 -0.71
N ASP A 17 -3.91 27.26 -1.03
CA ASP A 17 -5.08 27.05 -1.89
C ASP A 17 -4.77 26.37 -3.23
N LEU A 18 -3.63 26.68 -3.86
CA LEU A 18 -3.27 26.10 -5.15
C LEU A 18 -3.02 24.59 -5.02
N TRP A 19 -2.31 24.17 -3.98
CA TRP A 19 -1.98 22.76 -3.77
C TRP A 19 -3.22 21.96 -3.34
N CYS A 20 -4.08 22.54 -2.50
CA CYS A 20 -5.38 21.99 -2.15
C CYS A 20 -6.28 21.80 -3.39
N LYS A 21 -6.41 22.82 -4.24
CA LYS A 21 -7.19 22.73 -5.49
C LYS A 21 -6.64 21.65 -6.44
N ARG A 22 -5.32 21.53 -6.54
CA ARG A 22 -4.68 20.48 -7.35
C ARG A 22 -4.95 19.08 -6.80
N ALA A 23 -4.93 18.90 -5.48
CA ALA A 23 -5.29 17.64 -4.85
C ALA A 23 -6.77 17.28 -5.08
N LEU A 24 -7.68 18.24 -4.97
CA LEU A 24 -9.12 18.05 -5.21
C LEU A 24 -9.44 17.78 -6.69
N ARG A 25 -8.67 18.33 -7.63
CA ARG A 25 -8.82 18.00 -9.06
C ARG A 25 -8.62 16.51 -9.34
N LEU A 26 -7.77 15.82 -8.58
CA LEU A 26 -7.58 14.37 -8.75
C LEU A 26 -8.82 13.58 -8.32
N THR A 27 -9.62 14.09 -7.37
CA THR A 27 -10.91 13.52 -6.98
C THR A 27 -11.87 13.49 -8.17
N GLU A 28 -12.01 14.63 -8.86
CA GLU A 28 -12.88 14.75 -10.02
C GLU A 28 -12.44 13.79 -11.14
N LEU A 29 -11.13 13.69 -11.38
CA LEU A 29 -10.59 12.76 -12.36
C LEU A 29 -10.81 11.30 -11.96
N MET A 30 -10.65 10.98 -10.69
CA MET A 30 -10.95 9.64 -10.16
C MET A 30 -12.42 9.28 -10.39
N GLU A 31 -13.35 10.17 -10.03
CA GLU A 31 -14.78 9.93 -10.13
C GLU A 31 -15.28 9.86 -11.57
N VAL A 32 -14.81 10.75 -12.44
CA VAL A 32 -15.37 10.92 -13.79
C VAL A 32 -14.61 10.10 -14.84
N VAL A 33 -13.28 10.00 -14.73
CA VAL A 33 -12.44 9.45 -15.80
C VAL A 33 -11.85 8.09 -15.40
N TRP A 34 -11.13 8.03 -14.28
CA TRP A 34 -10.23 6.90 -13.98
C TRP A 34 -10.95 5.67 -13.42
N THR A 35 -12.06 5.87 -12.71
CA THR A 35 -12.80 4.78 -12.05
C THR A 35 -14.20 4.59 -12.61
N GLY A 36 -14.75 3.40 -12.41
CA GLY A 36 -16.11 3.03 -12.79
C GLY A 36 -16.64 1.94 -11.87
N ARG A 37 -17.92 1.60 -12.03
CA ARG A 37 -18.52 0.44 -11.38
C ARG A 37 -18.23 -0.80 -12.21
N ASN A 38 -17.53 -1.77 -11.61
CA ASN A 38 -17.23 -3.05 -12.26
C ASN A 38 -18.50 -3.92 -12.34
N GLU A 39 -18.43 -5.06 -13.01
CA GLU A 39 -19.55 -5.99 -13.18
C GLU A 39 -20.06 -6.58 -11.85
N ARG A 40 -19.26 -6.45 -10.79
CA ARG A 40 -19.61 -6.83 -9.41
C ARG A 40 -20.21 -5.67 -8.60
N GLY A 41 -20.46 -4.51 -9.21
CA GLY A 41 -21.06 -3.33 -8.57
C GLY A 41 -20.09 -2.47 -7.74
N PHE A 42 -18.80 -2.80 -7.73
CA PHE A 42 -17.78 -2.14 -6.92
C PHE A 42 -17.07 -1.00 -7.68
N LEU A 43 -16.63 0.04 -6.97
CA LEU A 43 -15.90 1.16 -7.59
C LEU A 43 -14.44 0.78 -7.76
N GLN A 44 -13.90 0.88 -8.97
CA GLN A 44 -12.58 0.35 -9.30
C GLN A 44 -11.89 1.22 -10.36
N PHE A 45 -10.56 1.34 -10.31
CA PHE A 45 -9.78 1.89 -11.42
C PHE A 45 -9.92 1.02 -12.68
N LYS A 46 -10.11 1.67 -13.84
CA LYS A 46 -10.31 0.98 -15.11
C LYS A 46 -9.00 0.48 -15.74
N SER A 47 -7.87 1.10 -15.38
CA SER A 47 -6.59 0.85 -16.03
C SER A 47 -5.41 1.30 -15.16
N THR A 48 -4.24 0.69 -15.33
CA THR A 48 -2.97 1.18 -14.80
C THR A 48 -2.40 2.35 -15.59
N TYR A 49 -2.97 2.66 -16.76
CA TYR A 49 -2.56 3.77 -17.62
C TYR A 49 -3.75 4.70 -17.86
N PHE A 50 -3.61 5.93 -17.40
CA PHE A 50 -4.62 6.98 -17.57
C PHE A 50 -3.97 8.36 -17.52
N ASN A 51 -4.71 9.35 -17.98
CA ASN A 51 -4.32 10.76 -17.88
C ASN A 51 -5.56 11.61 -17.56
N VAL A 52 -5.45 12.94 -17.69
CA VAL A 52 -6.52 13.88 -17.34
C VAL A 52 -7.79 13.78 -18.19
N SER A 53 -7.77 13.06 -19.31
CA SER A 53 -8.92 12.98 -20.23
C SER A 53 -9.32 11.57 -20.66
N LYS A 54 -8.48 10.55 -20.45
CA LYS A 54 -8.78 9.18 -20.88
C LYS A 54 -8.09 8.10 -20.03
N VAL A 55 -8.64 6.88 -20.13
CA VAL A 55 -8.02 5.64 -19.65
C VAL A 55 -7.60 4.79 -20.84
N ASP A 56 -6.51 4.03 -20.70
CA ASP A 56 -6.11 3.04 -21.70
C ASP A 56 -7.06 1.84 -21.65
N THR A 57 -7.59 1.44 -22.81
CA THR A 57 -8.57 0.35 -22.97
C THR A 57 -7.93 -1.00 -23.25
N ASN A 58 -6.61 -1.10 -23.31
CA ASN A 58 -5.92 -2.38 -23.49
C ASN A 58 -6.25 -3.34 -22.33
N PRO A 59 -6.85 -4.52 -22.58
CA PRO A 59 -7.23 -5.45 -21.52
C PRO A 59 -6.06 -5.89 -20.63
N LYS A 60 -4.83 -5.95 -21.18
CA LYS A 60 -3.64 -6.27 -20.36
C LYS A 60 -3.39 -5.23 -19.28
N ARG A 61 -3.73 -3.97 -19.52
CA ARG A 61 -3.52 -2.83 -18.59
C ARG A 61 -4.75 -2.54 -17.74
N ALA A 62 -5.88 -3.19 -18.04
CA ALA A 62 -7.17 -2.97 -17.39
C ALA A 62 -7.20 -3.57 -15.98
N CYS A 63 -6.45 -2.97 -15.07
CA CYS A 63 -6.33 -3.43 -13.68
C CYS A 63 -6.38 -2.25 -12.73
N ASP A 64 -7.02 -2.45 -11.59
CA ASP A 64 -6.80 -1.68 -10.37
C ASP A 64 -5.74 -2.37 -9.52
N THR A 65 -4.63 -1.70 -9.20
CA THR A 65 -3.49 -2.29 -8.49
C THR A 65 -3.28 -1.64 -7.13
N VAL A 66 -2.53 -2.34 -6.27
CA VAL A 66 -2.09 -1.81 -4.97
C VAL A 66 -1.23 -0.54 -5.06
N TYR A 67 -0.83 -0.15 -6.27
CA TYR A 67 -0.07 1.07 -6.54
C TYR A 67 -0.96 2.29 -6.79
N HIS A 68 -2.24 2.15 -7.16
CA HIS A 68 -3.11 3.31 -7.43
C HIS A 68 -3.28 4.33 -6.31
N PRO A 69 -3.12 4.00 -5.01
CA PRO A 69 -3.09 5.04 -3.99
C PRO A 69 -2.02 6.09 -4.26
N ARG A 70 -0.95 5.75 -4.98
CA ARG A 70 0.11 6.68 -5.40
C ARG A 70 -0.40 7.77 -6.35
N ALA A 71 -1.37 7.47 -7.22
CA ALA A 71 -1.94 8.45 -8.16
C ALA A 71 -2.86 9.48 -7.47
N VAL A 72 -3.50 9.08 -6.38
CA VAL A 72 -4.41 9.91 -5.57
C VAL A 72 -3.82 10.30 -4.22
N GLN A 73 -2.51 10.08 -4.01
CA GLN A 73 -1.85 10.35 -2.73
C GLN A 73 -2.01 11.80 -2.24
N PRO A 74 -1.97 12.84 -3.09
CA PRO A 74 -2.23 14.20 -2.64
C PRO A 74 -3.66 14.36 -2.08
N THR A 75 -4.64 13.72 -2.72
CA THR A 75 -6.04 13.72 -2.28
C THR A 75 -6.23 12.92 -0.99
N LEU A 76 -5.53 11.79 -0.83
CA LEU A 76 -5.51 11.04 0.43
C LEU A 76 -4.92 11.88 1.57
N LEU A 77 -3.87 12.67 1.30
CA LEU A 77 -3.29 13.59 2.29
C LEU A 77 -4.27 14.72 2.65
N TYR A 78 -4.92 15.32 1.65
CA TYR A 78 -5.98 16.31 1.89
C TYR A 78 -7.08 15.72 2.77
N TRP A 79 -7.60 14.54 2.39
CA TRP A 79 -8.64 13.84 3.12
C TRP A 79 -8.24 13.52 4.57
N GLN A 80 -7.00 13.07 4.79
CA GLN A 80 -6.49 12.78 6.12
C GLN A 80 -6.52 14.02 7.03
N ARG A 81 -6.32 15.23 6.48
CA ARG A 81 -6.29 16.47 7.27
C ARG A 81 -7.67 17.05 7.51
N THR A 82 -8.58 16.92 6.55
CA THR A 82 -9.85 17.65 6.55
C THR A 82 -11.04 16.77 6.93
N GLY A 83 -10.94 15.45 6.77
CA GLY A 83 -12.09 14.56 6.94
C GLY A 83 -13.21 14.80 5.92
N ASP A 84 -12.90 15.39 4.77
CA ASP A 84 -13.88 15.78 3.74
C ASP A 84 -14.91 14.66 3.46
N ALA A 85 -16.20 15.00 3.53
CA ALA A 85 -17.30 14.05 3.44
C ALA A 85 -17.44 13.42 2.05
N ASN A 86 -17.15 14.18 0.98
CA ASN A 86 -17.18 13.66 -0.39
C ASN A 86 -16.05 12.66 -0.60
N LEU A 87 -14.85 12.97 -0.12
CA LEU A 87 -13.71 12.04 -0.15
C LEU A 87 -13.96 10.80 0.71
N THR A 88 -14.64 10.97 1.85
CA THR A 88 -15.06 9.84 2.70
C THR A 88 -15.97 8.88 1.93
N ARG A 89 -16.97 9.40 1.21
CA ARG A 89 -17.85 8.58 0.36
C ARG A 89 -17.07 7.87 -0.75
N LEU A 90 -16.23 8.61 -1.47
CA LEU A 90 -15.49 8.10 -2.62
C LEU A 90 -14.49 7.01 -2.23
N PHE A 91 -13.61 7.30 -1.28
CA PHE A 91 -12.57 6.36 -0.87
C PHE A 91 -13.13 5.17 -0.10
N ALA A 92 -14.20 5.33 0.69
CA ALA A 92 -14.89 4.19 1.28
C ALA A 92 -15.46 3.25 0.21
N ALA A 93 -16.10 3.80 -0.84
CA ALA A 93 -16.63 3.01 -1.95
C ALA A 93 -15.53 2.28 -2.74
N TRP A 94 -14.35 2.89 -2.90
CA TRP A 94 -13.21 2.25 -3.52
C TRP A 94 -12.58 1.17 -2.62
N MET A 95 -12.44 1.44 -1.31
CA MET A 95 -11.88 0.48 -0.37
C MET A 95 -12.81 -0.73 -0.13
N ASP A 96 -14.12 -0.57 -0.31
CA ASP A 96 -15.07 -1.69 -0.28
C ASP A 96 -14.71 -2.75 -1.33
N THR A 97 -14.23 -2.33 -2.51
CA THR A 97 -13.71 -3.21 -3.57
C THR A 97 -12.52 -4.03 -3.10
N TRP A 98 -11.59 -3.40 -2.38
CA TRP A 98 -10.37 -4.05 -1.89
C TRP A 98 -10.63 -4.96 -0.69
N VAL A 99 -11.58 -4.61 0.18
CA VAL A 99 -12.05 -5.47 1.27
C VAL A 99 -12.71 -6.73 0.72
N ASP A 100 -13.62 -6.59 -0.25
CA ASP A 100 -14.22 -7.75 -0.93
C ASP A 100 -13.14 -8.61 -1.62
N ALA A 101 -12.23 -7.98 -2.38
CA ALA A 101 -11.19 -8.71 -3.08
C ALA A 101 -10.25 -9.45 -2.12
N ALA A 102 -9.95 -8.88 -0.94
CA ALA A 102 -9.20 -9.57 0.11
C ALA A 102 -9.93 -10.81 0.62
N ALA A 103 -11.26 -10.75 0.80
CA ALA A 103 -12.05 -11.85 1.34
C ALA A 103 -12.19 -13.04 0.35
N ARG A 104 -12.23 -12.77 -0.96
CA ARG A 104 -12.41 -13.80 -2.00
C ARG A 104 -11.24 -14.78 -2.12
N THR A 105 -11.53 -15.97 -2.65
CA THR A 105 -10.55 -17.06 -2.84
C THR A 105 -10.36 -17.52 -4.28
N GLU A 106 -10.78 -16.70 -5.25
CA GLU A 106 -10.67 -17.03 -6.68
C GLU A 106 -9.20 -17.26 -7.08
N ARG A 107 -8.99 -18.12 -8.08
CA ARG A 107 -7.66 -18.45 -8.63
C ARG A 107 -6.63 -18.92 -7.58
N GLY A 108 -7.09 -19.52 -6.49
CA GLY A 108 -6.24 -20.02 -5.41
C GLY A 108 -5.69 -18.94 -4.47
N LYS A 109 -6.22 -17.71 -4.52
CA LYS A 109 -5.86 -16.69 -3.53
C LYS A 109 -6.34 -17.10 -2.14
N PRO A 110 -5.50 -16.99 -1.09
CA PRO A 110 -5.99 -17.18 0.26
C PRO A 110 -6.95 -16.06 0.69
N ALA A 111 -8.00 -16.42 1.43
CA ALA A 111 -8.89 -15.45 2.05
C ALA A 111 -8.11 -14.56 3.04
N GLY A 112 -8.43 -13.26 3.05
CA GLY A 112 -7.78 -12.27 3.92
C GLY A 112 -6.44 -11.73 3.41
N ILE A 113 -5.91 -12.25 2.30
CA ILE A 113 -4.71 -11.70 1.64
C ILE A 113 -5.14 -10.74 0.52
N LEU A 114 -4.55 -9.55 0.45
CA LEU A 114 -4.80 -8.63 -0.66
C LEU A 114 -4.23 -9.20 -1.97
N PRO A 115 -4.98 -9.17 -3.09
CA PRO A 115 -4.37 -9.39 -4.40
C PRO A 115 -3.46 -8.21 -4.75
N THR A 116 -2.61 -8.36 -5.77
CA THR A 116 -1.82 -7.22 -6.30
C THR A 116 -2.61 -6.39 -7.31
N ALA A 117 -3.63 -7.00 -7.93
CA ALA A 117 -4.50 -6.36 -8.89
C ALA A 117 -5.93 -6.93 -8.86
N ILE A 118 -6.87 -6.14 -9.36
CA ILE A 118 -8.24 -6.53 -9.68
C ILE A 118 -8.47 -6.13 -11.13
N HIS A 119 -8.86 -7.08 -11.97
CA HIS A 119 -9.06 -6.85 -13.40
C HIS A 119 -10.37 -6.10 -13.67
N TRP A 120 -10.39 -5.29 -14.72
CA TRP A 120 -11.55 -4.50 -15.17
C TRP A 120 -12.03 -5.02 -16.53
N PRO A 121 -13.35 -5.09 -16.79
CA PRO A 121 -14.47 -4.70 -15.91
C PRO A 121 -15.01 -5.84 -15.03
N ASP A 122 -14.52 -7.07 -15.17
CA ASP A 122 -15.09 -8.25 -14.51
C ASP A 122 -14.89 -8.28 -12.98
N GLY A 123 -13.92 -7.52 -12.46
CA GLY A 123 -13.58 -7.52 -11.05
C GLY A 123 -12.86 -8.80 -10.59
N SER A 124 -12.30 -9.59 -11.51
CA SER A 124 -11.58 -10.82 -11.18
C SER A 124 -10.22 -10.53 -10.52
N LEU A 125 -9.73 -11.45 -9.70
CA LEU A 125 -8.46 -11.27 -8.99
C LEU A 125 -7.25 -11.45 -9.92
N GLY A 126 -6.30 -10.51 -9.88
CA GLY A 126 -5.11 -10.52 -10.71
C GLY A 126 -5.29 -9.78 -12.04
N GLY A 127 -4.55 -10.19 -13.06
CA GLY A 127 -4.69 -9.72 -14.45
C GLY A 127 -5.30 -10.80 -15.34
N LEU A 128 -4.91 -10.83 -16.61
CA LEU A 128 -5.38 -11.85 -17.56
C LEU A 128 -4.76 -13.25 -17.35
N GLY A 129 -3.66 -13.33 -16.60
CA GLY A 129 -2.98 -14.59 -16.29
C GLY A 129 -3.68 -15.41 -15.20
N PRO A 130 -3.33 -16.70 -15.06
CA PRO A 130 -3.90 -17.56 -14.01
C PRO A 130 -3.46 -17.15 -12.60
N ASP A 131 -2.31 -16.49 -12.50
CA ASP A 131 -1.65 -16.21 -11.23
C ASP A 131 -2.12 -14.88 -10.63
N TRP A 132 -2.96 -14.90 -9.58
CA TRP A 132 -3.47 -13.68 -8.93
C TRP A 132 -2.39 -12.74 -8.37
N TRP A 133 -1.19 -13.27 -8.14
CA TRP A 133 -0.02 -12.59 -7.56
C TRP A 133 0.93 -12.01 -8.61
N ASP A 134 0.66 -12.26 -9.91
CA ASP A 134 1.38 -11.73 -11.06
C ASP A 134 0.38 -11.27 -12.15
N PRO A 135 -0.01 -9.98 -12.16
CA PRO A 135 -1.01 -9.50 -13.10
C PRO A 135 -0.48 -9.34 -14.54
N ARG A 136 0.84 -9.31 -14.76
CA ARG A 136 1.49 -9.08 -16.08
C ARG A 136 0.90 -7.89 -16.87
N ASN A 137 0.51 -6.85 -16.15
CA ASN A 137 -0.18 -5.68 -16.68
C ASN A 137 0.75 -4.50 -17.04
N HIS A 138 2.05 -4.76 -17.05
CA HIS A 138 3.10 -3.78 -17.31
C HIS A 138 4.28 -4.42 -18.04
N GLY A 139 5.04 -3.62 -18.80
CA GLY A 139 6.24 -4.10 -19.51
C GLY A 139 7.42 -4.35 -18.57
N GLU A 140 7.50 -3.60 -17.47
CA GLU A 140 8.43 -3.87 -16.38
C GLU A 140 7.96 -5.07 -15.56
N TYR A 141 8.76 -6.13 -15.57
CA TYR A 141 8.38 -7.45 -15.07
C TYR A 141 7.97 -7.48 -13.59
N THR A 142 8.54 -6.62 -12.74
CA THR A 142 8.45 -6.78 -11.28
C THR A 142 7.52 -5.79 -10.58
N LEU A 143 7.10 -4.71 -11.25
CA LEU A 143 6.45 -3.58 -10.58
C LEU A 143 5.19 -3.99 -9.80
N TYR A 144 4.39 -4.91 -10.35
CA TYR A 144 3.12 -5.37 -9.76
C TYR A 144 3.15 -6.81 -9.22
N LEU A 145 4.33 -7.44 -9.12
CA LEU A 145 4.48 -8.76 -8.52
C LEU A 145 4.31 -8.70 -7.00
N TYR A 146 3.62 -9.68 -6.42
CA TYR A 146 3.38 -9.71 -4.98
C TYR A 146 4.70 -9.70 -4.17
N PRO A 147 4.83 -8.82 -3.15
CA PRO A 147 3.80 -7.96 -2.57
C PRO A 147 3.72 -6.55 -3.17
N SER A 148 4.60 -6.17 -4.11
CA SER A 148 4.62 -4.84 -4.75
C SER A 148 4.51 -3.69 -3.71
N ALA A 149 3.86 -2.58 -4.06
CA ALA A 149 3.59 -1.45 -3.18
C ALA A 149 2.36 -1.66 -2.27
N MET A 150 2.13 -2.87 -1.79
CA MET A 150 0.98 -3.20 -0.92
C MET A 150 0.93 -2.40 0.38
N SER A 151 2.05 -1.82 0.82
CA SER A 151 2.05 -0.81 1.89
C SER A 151 1.12 0.36 1.56
N LEU A 152 1.11 0.87 0.34
CA LEU A 152 0.24 1.98 -0.06
C LEU A 152 -1.24 1.63 0.13
N MET A 153 -1.65 0.44 -0.32
CA MET A 153 -3.02 -0.03 -0.16
C MET A 153 -3.39 -0.26 1.31
N THR A 154 -2.52 -0.90 2.09
CA THR A 154 -2.78 -1.13 3.52
C THR A 154 -2.84 0.15 4.34
N HIS A 155 -1.99 1.15 4.06
CA HIS A 155 -2.10 2.47 4.68
C HIS A 155 -3.37 3.21 4.27
N THR A 156 -3.87 3.01 3.05
CA THR A 156 -5.14 3.58 2.58
C THR A 156 -6.35 2.94 3.27
N LEU A 157 -6.34 1.62 3.44
CA LEU A 157 -7.33 0.88 4.25
C LEU A 157 -7.33 1.36 5.70
N LEU A 158 -6.16 1.52 6.31
CA LEU A 158 -6.03 2.06 7.67
C LEU A 158 -6.56 3.50 7.77
N LEU A 159 -6.26 4.36 6.79
CA LEU A 159 -6.81 5.73 6.75
C LEU A 159 -8.34 5.69 6.67
N THR A 160 -8.89 4.81 5.85
CA THR A 160 -10.35 4.67 5.69
C THR A 160 -10.99 4.14 6.97
N HIS A 161 -10.35 3.19 7.65
CA HIS A 161 -10.77 2.75 8.99
C HIS A 161 -10.78 3.92 9.98
N HIS A 162 -9.70 4.72 10.03
CA HIS A 162 -9.57 5.85 10.94
C HIS A 162 -10.66 6.90 10.74
N ILE A 163 -10.94 7.29 9.49
CA ILE A 163 -11.93 8.32 9.17
C ILE A 163 -13.36 7.81 9.35
N THR A 164 -13.65 6.56 8.95
CA THR A 164 -15.03 6.04 8.95
C THR A 164 -15.43 5.33 10.24
N GLY A 165 -14.47 4.93 11.08
CA GLY A 165 -14.68 4.06 12.24
C GLY A 165 -15.07 2.62 11.90
N LYS A 166 -15.19 2.25 10.61
CA LYS A 166 -15.69 0.93 10.21
C LYS A 166 -14.60 -0.14 10.33
N ALA A 167 -14.86 -1.19 11.10
CA ALA A 167 -13.91 -2.27 11.35
C ALA A 167 -13.50 -3.06 10.09
N LYS A 168 -14.41 -3.17 9.10
CA LYS A 168 -14.17 -3.96 7.87
C LYS A 168 -12.90 -3.58 7.10
N TYR A 169 -12.47 -2.32 7.18
CA TYR A 169 -11.25 -1.85 6.52
C TYR A 169 -9.97 -2.32 7.21
N LEU A 170 -10.05 -2.72 8.49
CA LEU A 170 -8.92 -3.26 9.26
C LEU A 170 -8.76 -4.78 9.08
N GLU A 171 -9.81 -5.49 8.64
CA GLU A 171 -9.81 -6.96 8.53
C GLU A 171 -8.76 -7.54 7.56
N PRO A 172 -8.47 -6.95 6.38
CA PRO A 172 -7.36 -7.40 5.55
C PRO A 172 -6.01 -7.25 6.26
N ILE A 173 -5.82 -6.17 7.02
CA ILE A 173 -4.58 -5.91 7.77
C ILE A 173 -4.42 -6.94 8.88
N ARG A 174 -5.48 -7.22 9.64
CA ARG A 174 -5.51 -8.26 10.69
C ARG A 174 -5.18 -9.63 10.12
N SER A 175 -5.79 -9.99 9.00
CA SER A 175 -5.58 -11.28 8.34
C SER A 175 -4.13 -11.47 7.91
N MET A 176 -3.54 -10.46 7.26
CA MET A 176 -2.13 -10.48 6.84
C MET A 176 -1.16 -10.46 8.02
N ALA A 177 -1.43 -9.68 9.06
CA ALA A 177 -0.64 -9.66 10.30
C ALA A 177 -0.65 -11.03 10.98
N ASN A 178 -1.82 -11.67 11.09
CA ASN A 178 -1.94 -13.01 11.65
C ASN A 178 -1.18 -14.05 10.83
N ALA A 179 -1.25 -13.99 9.49
CA ALA A 179 -0.48 -14.87 8.62
C ALA A 179 1.04 -14.68 8.83
N ARG A 180 1.49 -13.43 8.92
CA ARG A 180 2.89 -13.08 9.16
C ARG A 180 3.38 -13.56 10.54
N LEU A 181 2.59 -13.32 11.59
CA LEU A 181 2.90 -13.76 12.95
C LEU A 181 3.02 -15.29 13.05
N LYS A 182 2.10 -16.03 12.41
CA LYS A 182 2.17 -17.49 12.31
C LYS A 182 3.44 -17.95 11.60
N TYR A 183 3.80 -17.31 10.49
CA TYR A 183 5.02 -17.63 9.74
C TYR A 183 6.29 -17.40 10.57
N LEU A 184 6.38 -16.27 11.28
CA LEU A 184 7.54 -15.98 12.13
C LEU A 184 7.64 -16.90 13.35
N SER A 185 6.49 -17.34 13.89
CA SER A 185 6.44 -18.20 15.06
C SER A 185 6.66 -19.68 14.73
N ARG A 186 6.31 -20.11 13.51
CA ARG A 186 6.46 -21.49 13.03
C ARG A 186 6.89 -21.48 11.56
N PRO A 187 8.14 -21.11 11.26
CA PRO A 187 8.62 -21.03 9.89
C PRO A 187 8.57 -22.43 9.25
N PRO A 188 8.07 -22.56 8.00
CA PRO A 188 8.02 -23.83 7.31
C PRO A 188 9.43 -24.34 6.99
N LYS A 189 9.64 -25.67 7.08
CA LYS A 189 10.93 -26.31 6.79
C LYS A 189 11.34 -26.23 5.31
N LYS A 190 10.36 -26.15 4.42
CA LYS A 190 10.55 -26.05 2.97
C LYS A 190 10.11 -24.67 2.49
N GLN A 191 10.67 -24.25 1.36
CA GLN A 191 10.22 -23.02 0.70
C GLN A 191 8.73 -23.13 0.34
N PRO A 192 7.89 -22.19 0.79
CA PRO A 192 6.47 -22.21 0.46
C PRO A 192 6.22 -22.03 -1.04
N ALA A 193 5.24 -22.77 -1.58
CA ALA A 193 4.82 -22.62 -2.97
C ALA A 193 4.17 -21.24 -3.22
N PRO A 194 4.41 -20.59 -4.37
CA PRO A 194 3.78 -19.32 -4.72
C PRO A 194 2.25 -19.33 -4.57
N GLY A 195 1.68 -18.19 -4.19
CA GLY A 195 0.24 -18.04 -3.96
C GLY A 195 -0.29 -18.63 -2.64
N THR A 196 0.46 -19.48 -1.94
CA THR A 196 0.02 -20.04 -0.63
C THR A 196 0.09 -19.01 0.50
N VAL A 197 -0.66 -19.24 1.60
CA VAL A 197 -0.61 -18.39 2.81
C VAL A 197 0.81 -18.24 3.34
N ALA A 198 1.56 -19.35 3.45
CA ALA A 198 2.92 -19.32 3.96
C ALA A 198 3.88 -18.54 3.05
N TRP A 199 3.68 -18.61 1.73
CA TRP A 199 4.43 -17.81 0.77
C TRP A 199 4.09 -16.33 0.90
N CYS A 200 2.80 -15.99 1.00
CA CYS A 200 2.35 -14.62 1.21
C CYS A 200 2.96 -14.05 2.50
N ALA A 201 2.84 -14.78 3.61
CA ALA A 201 3.39 -14.42 4.92
C ALA A 201 4.92 -14.23 4.92
N SER A 202 5.65 -15.02 4.13
CA SER A 202 7.11 -14.88 4.01
C SER A 202 7.53 -13.51 3.46
N LYS A 203 6.66 -12.87 2.64
CA LYS A 203 6.90 -11.60 1.96
C LYS A 203 6.28 -10.38 2.65
N LEU A 204 5.52 -10.56 3.73
CA LEU A 204 4.72 -9.51 4.38
C LEU A 204 5.48 -8.66 5.43
N GLY A 205 6.81 -8.60 5.41
CA GLY A 205 7.57 -7.83 6.41
C GLY A 205 7.23 -6.33 6.47
N SER A 206 6.74 -5.75 5.36
CA SER A 206 6.29 -4.35 5.29
C SER A 206 4.99 -4.06 6.06
N ILE A 207 4.24 -5.10 6.48
CA ILE A 207 3.02 -4.96 7.28
C ILE A 207 3.31 -4.31 8.64
N SER A 208 4.53 -4.44 9.14
CA SER A 208 5.01 -3.81 10.38
C SER A 208 4.76 -2.30 10.41
N SER A 209 4.87 -1.63 9.26
CA SER A 209 4.66 -0.17 9.17
C SER A 209 3.21 0.24 9.43
N VAL A 210 2.22 -0.48 8.89
CA VAL A 210 0.80 -0.13 9.04
C VAL A 210 0.27 -0.51 10.41
N ILE A 211 0.69 -1.67 10.96
CA ILE A 211 0.26 -2.08 12.32
C ILE A 211 0.90 -1.20 13.40
N ALA A 212 2.14 -0.74 13.22
CA ALA A 212 2.75 0.22 14.12
C ALA A 212 2.02 1.58 14.06
N LYS A 213 1.64 2.03 12.85
CA LYS A 213 0.83 3.25 12.70
C LYS A 213 -0.51 3.10 13.42
N TYR A 214 -1.20 1.97 13.30
CA TYR A 214 -2.43 1.69 14.03
C TYR A 214 -2.23 1.75 15.56
N ARG A 215 -1.18 1.09 16.07
CA ARG A 215 -0.80 1.12 17.49
C ARG A 215 -0.56 2.54 18.02
N PHE A 216 0.13 3.38 17.25
CA PHE A 216 0.39 4.78 17.62
C PHE A 216 -0.84 5.67 17.54
N LEU A 217 -1.74 5.43 16.59
CA LEU A 217 -2.96 6.22 16.43
C LEU A 217 -4.02 5.92 17.50
N THR A 218 -4.09 4.67 17.97
CA THR A 218 -5.24 4.20 18.78
C THR A 218 -4.88 3.79 20.20
N GLY A 219 -3.61 3.53 20.49
CA GLY A 219 -3.21 2.89 21.74
C GLY A 219 -3.45 1.37 21.78
N ASN A 220 -4.16 0.80 20.80
CA ASN A 220 -4.56 -0.61 20.80
C ASN A 220 -3.36 -1.53 20.57
N THR A 221 -3.21 -2.52 21.47
CA THR A 221 -2.07 -3.45 21.54
C THR A 221 -2.27 -4.75 20.76
N GLU A 222 -3.32 -4.89 19.93
CA GLU A 222 -3.65 -6.15 19.24
C GLU A 222 -2.54 -6.70 18.35
N PHE A 223 -1.61 -5.84 17.90
CA PHE A 223 -0.48 -6.24 17.05
C PHE A 223 0.88 -6.26 17.78
N ASP A 224 0.92 -6.04 19.09
CA ASP A 224 2.17 -5.87 19.84
C ASP A 224 3.08 -7.10 19.74
N GLU A 225 2.52 -8.32 19.70
CA GLU A 225 3.32 -9.54 19.52
C GLU A 225 4.05 -9.56 18.17
N LEU A 226 3.37 -9.19 17.08
CA LEU A 226 3.98 -9.13 15.76
C LEU A 226 5.00 -7.98 15.68
N ILE A 227 4.67 -6.81 16.23
CA ILE A 227 5.57 -5.66 16.29
C ILE A 227 6.88 -6.04 17.01
N ALA A 228 6.79 -6.75 18.13
CA ALA A 228 7.95 -7.22 18.89
C ALA A 228 8.81 -8.22 18.09
N LYS A 229 8.20 -9.09 17.28
CA LYS A 229 8.92 -10.08 16.45
C LYS A 229 9.59 -9.46 15.22
N GLU A 230 8.99 -8.47 14.57
CA GLU A 230 9.57 -7.81 13.38
C GLU A 230 10.77 -6.92 13.73
N ARG A 231 10.86 -6.44 14.98
CA ARG A 231 12.00 -5.65 15.50
C ARG A 231 12.37 -4.44 14.63
N ALA A 232 11.40 -3.80 13.97
CA ALA A 232 11.64 -2.65 13.12
C ALA A 232 12.33 -1.51 13.92
N PRO A 233 13.54 -1.05 13.52
CA PRO A 233 14.33 -0.06 14.24
C PRO A 233 13.56 1.16 14.74
N TYR A 234 12.88 1.85 13.83
CA TYR A 234 12.13 3.05 14.17
C TYR A 234 10.97 2.80 15.13
N VAL A 235 10.32 1.63 15.04
CA VAL A 235 9.23 1.26 15.94
C VAL A 235 9.74 0.99 17.35
N ARG A 236 10.90 0.32 17.49
CA ARG A 236 11.56 0.11 18.79
C ARG A 236 11.94 1.42 19.45
N PHE A 237 12.54 2.33 18.68
CA PHE A 237 12.84 3.68 19.16
C PHE A 237 11.58 4.39 19.66
N ARG A 238 10.50 4.38 18.87
CA ARG A 238 9.25 5.07 19.22
C ARG A 238 8.52 4.46 20.42
N LEU A 239 8.63 3.15 20.64
CA LEU A 239 7.98 2.47 21.76
C LEU A 239 8.80 2.49 23.07
N HIS A 240 10.12 2.43 22.97
CA HIS A 240 10.99 2.18 24.14
C HIS A 240 12.11 3.21 24.32
N GLY A 241 12.23 4.21 23.46
CA GLY A 241 13.35 5.15 23.48
C GLY A 241 14.69 4.50 23.12
N ASP A 242 14.67 3.32 22.49
CA ASP A 242 15.87 2.55 22.11
C ASP A 242 16.62 3.23 20.96
N ILE A 243 17.43 4.23 21.28
CA ILE A 243 18.28 4.97 20.33
C ILE A 243 19.30 4.03 19.66
N GLY A 244 19.80 3.03 20.39
CA GLY A 244 20.76 2.05 19.88
C GLY A 244 20.22 1.27 18.67
N SER A 245 18.91 1.05 18.61
CA SER A 245 18.25 0.41 17.47
C SER A 245 18.25 1.24 16.18
N LEU A 246 18.45 2.55 16.23
CA LEU A 246 18.52 3.44 15.05
C LEU A 246 19.90 3.42 14.36
N ALA A 247 20.95 3.00 15.07
CA ALA A 247 22.33 2.96 14.58
C ALA A 247 22.57 2.10 13.30
N PRO A 248 21.81 1.03 12.98
CA PRO A 248 22.02 0.28 11.74
C PRO A 248 21.61 1.03 10.47
N LEU A 249 20.97 2.19 10.56
CA LEU A 249 20.65 3.02 9.39
C LEU A 249 21.90 3.72 8.82
N GLU A 250 23.01 3.75 9.57
CA GLU A 250 24.32 4.10 9.06
C GLU A 250 24.99 2.87 8.41
N SER A 251 24.59 2.52 7.19
CA SER A 251 25.42 1.57 6.43
C SER A 251 26.78 2.20 6.06
N PRO A 252 27.89 1.44 5.99
CA PRO A 252 29.27 1.94 5.99
C PRO A 252 29.75 2.56 4.66
N GLN A 253 28.85 2.93 3.76
CA GLN A 253 29.25 3.44 2.44
C GLN A 253 29.82 4.88 2.52
N TRP A 254 29.51 5.63 3.57
CA TRP A 254 30.10 6.95 3.80
C TRP A 254 31.52 6.87 4.40
N ALA A 255 31.82 5.85 5.20
CA ALA A 255 33.13 5.66 5.83
C ALA A 255 34.22 5.27 4.81
N VAL A 256 33.84 4.62 3.70
CA VAL A 256 34.75 4.28 2.60
C VAL A 256 35.17 5.53 1.79
N ARG A 257 34.32 6.57 1.71
CA ARG A 257 34.67 7.82 1.01
C ARG A 257 35.69 8.68 1.76
N ARG A 258 35.70 8.69 3.10
CA ARG A 258 36.72 9.41 3.88
C ARG A 258 38.12 8.79 3.79
N LYS A 259 38.25 7.47 3.58
CA LYS A 259 39.55 6.83 3.38
C LYS A 259 40.11 7.01 1.96
N ARG A 260 39.28 7.27 0.94
CA ARG A 260 39.74 7.59 -0.42
C ARG A 260 40.11 9.07 -0.62
N GLN A 261 39.61 9.98 0.21
CA GLN A 261 39.98 11.40 0.10
C GLN A 261 41.31 11.75 0.79
N LYS A 262 41.79 10.91 1.73
CA LYS A 262 43.16 11.01 2.28
C LYS A 262 44.25 10.38 1.41
N PHE A 263 43.88 9.67 0.34
CA PHE A 263 44.81 9.08 -0.64
C PHE A 263 44.98 9.93 -1.91
N LEU A 264 44.23 11.04 -2.05
CA LEU A 264 44.27 11.93 -3.21
C LEU A 264 44.66 13.38 -2.87
N THR A 265 45.11 13.63 -1.63
CA THR A 265 45.79 14.89 -1.24
C THR A 265 47.15 14.55 -0.64
N GLY A 266 47.91 13.70 -1.34
CA GLY A 266 49.36 13.60 -1.16
C GLY A 266 50.04 14.72 -1.93
N LEU A 267 49.85 15.94 -1.44
CA LEU A 267 50.70 17.13 -1.57
C LEU A 267 50.45 17.97 -0.32
#